data_AF-A0A968ZCR1-F1
#
_entry.id   AF-A0A968ZCR1-F1
#
_cell.length_a   1.000
_cell.length_b   1.000
_cell.length_c   1.000
_cell.angle_alpha   90.00
_cell.angle_beta   90.00
_cell.angle_gamma   90.00
#
_symmetry.space_group_name_H-M   'P 1'
#
loop_
_entity.id
_entity.type
_entity.pdbx_description
1 polymer ?
#
loop_
_entity_poly.entity_id
_entity_poly.type
_entity_poly.pdbx_seq_one_letter_code
_entity_poly.pdbx_strand_id
1 'polypeptide(L)'
;MIIDDVTCIGCATCANSCPYDNIRMVEIRDGNGDFIVDQETQAPIVKATKCDLCLEQPGGPACQRACPHDALTRIDLRDRERLVDWLAR
;
A
#
# COMPACT_ATOMS: atom_id res chain seq x y z
N MET A 1 -8.42 3.83 -2.50
CA MET A 1 -7.83 3.48 -3.82
C MET A 1 -6.75 2.44 -3.60
N ILE A 2 -6.98 1.25 -4.12
CA ILE A 2 -6.04 0.11 -4.13
C ILE A 2 -5.31 0.14 -5.47
N ILE A 3 -4.04 -0.27 -5.51
CA ILE A 3 -3.35 -0.54 -6.78
C ILE A 3 -3.62 -2.00 -7.11
N ASP A 4 -4.25 -2.25 -8.25
CA ASP A 4 -4.33 -3.59 -8.82
C ASP A 4 -3.07 -3.85 -9.65
N ASP A 5 -2.24 -4.78 -9.18
CA ASP A 5 -0.97 -5.12 -9.83
C ASP A 5 -1.19 -5.72 -11.24
N VAL A 6 -2.26 -6.49 -11.43
CA VAL A 6 -2.54 -7.17 -12.71
C VAL A 6 -2.85 -6.16 -13.81
N THR A 7 -3.60 -5.12 -13.47
CA THR A 7 -4.00 -4.05 -14.40
C THR A 7 -2.96 -2.93 -14.52
N CYS A 8 -2.00 -2.83 -13.58
CA CYS A 8 -1.00 -1.77 -13.59
C CYS A 8 0.05 -1.96 -14.70
N ILE A 9 0.04 -1.05 -15.68
CA ILE A 9 0.99 -1.06 -16.81
C ILE A 9 2.26 -0.21 -16.60
N GLY A 10 2.44 0.39 -15.42
CA GLY A 10 3.65 1.15 -15.11
C GLY A 10 3.74 2.58 -15.70
N CYS A 11 2.66 3.17 -16.23
CA CYS A 11 2.70 4.50 -16.87
C CYS A 11 3.01 5.70 -15.94
N ALA A 12 3.07 5.48 -14.62
CA ALA A 12 3.38 6.47 -13.59
C ALA A 12 2.44 7.69 -13.45
N THR A 13 1.36 7.81 -14.24
CA THR A 13 0.43 8.94 -14.15
C THR A 13 -0.16 9.10 -12.75
N CYS A 14 -0.58 8.00 -12.12
CA CYS A 14 -1.13 8.06 -10.76
C CYS A 14 -0.12 8.57 -9.73
N ALA A 15 1.16 8.18 -9.86
CA ALA A 15 2.22 8.65 -8.99
C ALA A 15 2.48 10.14 -9.17
N ASN A 16 2.62 10.60 -10.42
CA ASN A 16 2.86 12.01 -10.75
C ASN A 16 1.70 12.93 -10.37
N SER A 17 0.46 12.41 -10.36
CA SER A 17 -0.72 13.17 -9.95
C SER A 17 -0.94 13.18 -8.44
N CYS A 18 -0.20 12.37 -7.66
CA CYS A 18 -0.40 12.31 -6.22
C CYS A 18 0.18 13.57 -5.54
N PRO A 19 -0.64 14.43 -4.92
CA PRO A 19 -0.14 15.67 -4.31
C PRO A 19 0.70 15.44 -3.05
N TYR A 20 0.64 14.22 -2.50
CA TYR A 20 1.33 13.83 -1.27
C TYR A 20 2.56 12.96 -1.52
N ASP A 21 2.89 12.66 -2.78
CA ASP A 21 4.02 11.79 -3.14
C ASP A 21 4.01 10.42 -2.41
N ASN A 22 2.80 9.88 -2.19
CA ASN A 22 2.58 8.66 -1.42
C ASN A 22 2.50 7.39 -2.30
N ILE A 23 2.75 7.51 -3.61
CA ILE A 23 2.77 6.38 -4.55
C ILE A 23 4.19 6.24 -5.07
N ARG A 24 4.77 5.05 -4.91
CA ARG A 24 6.12 4.74 -5.38
C ARG A 24 6.05 3.82 -6.58
N MET A 25 6.85 4.10 -7.58
CA MET A 25 7.08 3.21 -8.71
C MET A 25 8.25 2.29 -8.33
N VAL A 26 8.02 0.98 -8.27
CA VAL A 26 8.99 -0.01 -7.79
C VAL A 26 9.14 -1.16 -8.76
N GLU A 27 10.34 -1.73 -8.83
CA GLU A 27 10.59 -2.97 -9.55
C GLU A 27 9.85 -4.12 -8.86
N ILE A 28 9.10 -4.90 -9.64
CA ILE A 28 8.30 -6.00 -9.10
C ILE A 28 9.07 -7.32 -9.14
N ARG A 29 8.66 -8.23 -8.25
CA ARG A 29 9.26 -9.56 -8.10
C ARG A 29 8.23 -10.66 -8.29
N ASP A 30 8.68 -11.81 -8.76
CA ASP A 30 7.87 -13.02 -8.84
C ASP A 30 7.79 -13.75 -7.48
N GLY A 31 7.14 -14.92 -7.47
CA GLY A 31 7.00 -15.74 -6.26
C GLY A 31 8.31 -16.34 -5.73
N ASN A 32 9.37 -16.38 -6.55
CA ASN A 32 10.71 -16.82 -6.14
C ASN A 32 11.56 -15.66 -5.61
N GLY A 33 11.08 -14.42 -5.80
CA GLY A 33 11.77 -13.19 -5.42
C GLY A 33 12.65 -12.60 -6.52
N ASP A 34 12.63 -13.17 -7.73
CA ASP A 34 13.38 -12.66 -8.88
C ASP A 34 12.67 -11.47 -9.51
N PHE A 35 13.42 -10.54 -10.10
CA PHE A 35 12.83 -9.40 -10.79
C PHE A 35 12.08 -9.85 -12.04
N ILE A 36 10.85 -9.36 -12.21
CA ILE A 36 10.13 -9.54 -13.47
C ILE A 36 10.68 -8.53 -14.46
N VAL A 37 11.16 -9.01 -15.60
CA VAL A 37 11.80 -8.19 -16.64
C VAL A 37 10.96 -8.15 -17.92
N ASP A 38 11.10 -7.06 -18.66
CA ASP A 38 10.58 -6.94 -20.01
C ASP A 38 11.36 -7.86 -20.98
N GLN A 39 10.64 -8.54 -21.88
CA GLN A 39 11.25 -9.57 -22.71
C GLN A 39 12.22 -9.01 -23.75
N GLU A 40 11.96 -7.81 -24.27
CA GLU A 40 12.76 -7.20 -25.33
C GLU A 40 13.99 -6.48 -24.76
N THR A 41 13.78 -5.67 -23.72
CA THR A 41 14.81 -4.81 -23.15
C THR A 41 15.61 -5.47 -22.02
N GLN A 42 15.10 -6.57 -21.45
CA GLN A 42 15.64 -7.21 -20.24
C GLN A 42 15.70 -6.27 -19.02
N ALA A 43 15.01 -5.12 -19.08
CA ALA A 43 14.93 -4.19 -17.97
C ALA A 43 13.85 -4.63 -16.96
N PRO A 44 14.04 -4.39 -15.65
CA PRO A 44 13.01 -4.66 -14.64
C PRO A 44 11.71 -3.89 -14.93
N ILE A 45 10.58 -4.59 -14.82
CA ILE A 45 9.25 -3.98 -14.92
C ILE A 45 8.95 -3.21 -13.63
N VAL A 46 8.50 -1.98 -13.80
CA VAL A 46 8.18 -1.08 -12.70
C VAL A 46 6.67 -0.88 -12.60
N LYS A 47 6.10 -1.08 -11.40
CA LYS A 47 4.67 -0.86 -11.11
C LYS A 47 4.47 0.06 -9.92
N ALA A 48 3.27 0.63 -9.83
CA ALA A 48 2.92 1.53 -8.74
C ALA A 48 2.66 0.74 -7.45
N THR A 49 3.08 1.26 -6.31
CA THR A 49 2.80 0.74 -4.97
C THR A 49 2.39 1.89 -4.07
N LYS A 50 1.44 1.62 -3.17
CA LYS A 50 0.97 2.54 -2.14
C LYS A 50 0.49 1.72 -0.95
N CYS A 51 0.46 2.33 0.23
CA CYS A 51 -0.28 1.80 1.38
C CYS A 51 -1.73 1.45 0.98
N ASP A 52 -2.04 0.16 1.01
CA ASP A 52 -3.37 -0.44 0.80
C ASP A 52 -4.17 -0.52 2.09
N LEU A 53 -3.61 0.03 3.17
CA LEU A 53 -4.09 -0.08 4.55
C LEU A 53 -4.04 -1.53 5.08
N CYS A 54 -3.15 -2.38 4.56
CA CYS A 54 -3.02 -3.77 4.94
C CYS A 54 -4.33 -4.55 4.76
N LEU A 55 -4.95 -4.41 3.58
CA LEU A 55 -6.30 -4.92 3.31
C LEU A 55 -6.39 -6.44 3.48
N GLU A 56 -5.36 -7.16 3.01
CA GLU A 56 -5.32 -8.63 3.00
C GLU A 56 -4.60 -9.21 4.22
N GLN A 57 -4.18 -8.36 5.16
CA GLN A 57 -3.41 -8.79 6.33
C GLN A 57 -4.35 -9.13 7.49
N PRO A 58 -4.48 -10.41 7.91
CA PRO A 58 -5.42 -10.78 8.98
C PRO A 58 -5.11 -10.11 10.31
N GLY A 59 -3.84 -9.80 10.58
CA GLY A 59 -3.44 -9.08 11.78
C GLY A 59 -3.82 -7.59 11.78
N GLY A 60 -4.37 -7.05 10.69
CA GLY A 60 -4.67 -5.63 10.50
C GLY A 60 -3.46 -4.79 10.05
N PRO A 61 -3.45 -3.47 10.32
CA PRO A 61 -2.38 -2.57 9.88
C PRO A 61 -1.02 -2.90 10.51
N ALA A 62 -0.06 -3.30 9.68
CA ALA A 62 1.28 -3.67 10.14
C ALA A 62 2.00 -2.52 10.84
N CYS A 63 1.88 -1.29 10.32
CA CYS A 63 2.50 -0.10 10.91
C CYS A 63 1.96 0.22 12.32
N GLN A 64 0.67 -0.01 12.57
CA GLN A 64 0.09 0.15 13.90
C GLN A 64 0.65 -0.90 14.86
N ARG A 65 0.66 -2.19 14.47
CA ARG A 65 1.17 -3.27 15.34
C ARG A 65 2.68 -3.16 15.62
N ALA A 66 3.45 -2.64 14.67
CA ALA A 66 4.89 -2.52 14.80
C ALA A 66 5.33 -1.34 15.67
N CYS A 67 4.45 -0.34 15.90
CA CYS A 67 4.81 0.85 16.65
C CYS A 67 4.74 0.60 18.16
N PRO A 68 5.86 0.61 18.90
CA PRO A 68 5.86 0.36 20.35
C PRO A 68 5.29 1.51 21.19
N HIS A 69 4.97 2.64 20.55
CA HIS A 69 4.49 3.86 21.18
C HIS A 69 3.00 4.13 20.89
N ASP A 70 2.30 3.19 20.24
CA ASP A 70 0.89 3.33 19.88
C ASP A 70 0.56 4.62 19.09
N ALA A 71 1.51 5.11 18.29
CA ALA A 71 1.38 6.39 17.57
C ALA A 71 0.34 6.37 16.44
N LEU A 72 -0.08 5.19 16.00
CA LEU A 72 -1.00 4.99 14.88
C LEU A 72 -2.18 4.15 15.36
N THR A 73 -3.40 4.57 15.01
CA THR A 73 -4.61 3.78 15.23
C THR A 73 -5.52 3.92 14.02
N ARG A 74 -6.02 2.78 13.51
CA ARG A 74 -7.02 2.73 12.45
C ARG A 74 -8.40 2.48 13.04
N ILE A 75 -9.35 3.34 12.67
CA ILE A 75 -10.76 3.26 13.08
C ILE A 75 -11.63 3.30 11.83
N ASP A 76 -12.66 2.45 11.79
CA ASP A 76 -13.73 2.58 10.81
C ASP A 76 -14.73 3.62 11.33
N LEU A 77 -14.87 4.74 10.62
CA LEU A 77 -15.77 5.82 11.01
C LEU A 77 -17.26 5.43 10.96
N ARG A 78 -17.61 4.28 10.34
CA ARG A 78 -18.96 3.73 10.35
C ARG A 78 -19.27 3.00 11.66
N ASP A 79 -18.25 2.59 12.40
CA ASP A 79 -18.39 1.99 13.73
C ASP A 79 -18.44 3.08 14.80
N ARG A 80 -19.65 3.57 15.04
CA ARG A 80 -19.89 4.70 15.97
C ARG A 80 -19.41 4.40 17.38
N GLU A 81 -19.64 3.19 17.88
CA GLU A 81 -19.33 2.83 19.27
C GLU A 81 -17.83 2.85 19.50
N ARG A 82 -17.07 2.15 18.64
CA ARG A 82 -15.60 2.17 18.72
C ARG A 82 -15.00 3.56 18.53
N LEU A 83 -15.59 4.39 17.67
CA LEU A 83 -15.13 5.76 17.47
C LEU A 83 -15.31 6.61 18.74
N VAL A 84 -16.47 6.51 19.40
CA VAL A 84 -16.75 7.24 20.64
C VAL A 84 -15.79 6.82 21.74
N ASP A 85 -15.57 5.52 21.91
CA ASP A 85 -14.64 4.98 22.92
C ASP A 85 -13.21 5.49 22.70
N TRP A 86 -12.77 5.62 21.46
CA TRP A 86 -11.43 6.12 21.14
C TRP A 86 -11.30 7.63 21.36
N LEU A 87 -12.32 8.42 21.01
CA LEU A 87 -12.32 9.88 21.20
C LEU A 87 -12.37 10.30 22.68
N ALA A 88 -12.90 9.44 23.55
CA ALA A 88 -12.99 9.67 24.99
C ALA A 88 -11.71 9.29 25.75
N ARG A 89 -10.69 8.78 25.05
CA ARG A 89 -9.47 8.23 25.63
C ARG A 89 -8.42 9.30 25.95
#